data_AF-A0A7R9MS67-F1
#
_entry.id   AF-A0A7R9MS67-F1
#
_cell.length_a   1.000
_cell.length_b   1.000
_cell.length_c   1.000
_cell.angle_alpha   90.00
_cell.angle_beta   90.00
_cell.angle_gamma   90.00
#
_symmetry.space_group_name_H-M   'P 1'
#
loop_
_entity.id
_entity.type
_entity.pdbx_description
1 polymer ?
#
loop_
_entity_poly.entity_id
_entity_poly.type
_entity_poly.pdbx_seq_one_letter_code
_entity_poly.pdbx_strand_id
1 'polypeptide(L)'
;PLITSDKKHYLIRLPSNADKTNKLRQISGISIASEIQKFITDENNDVTQVLAYSRLNDTVFYEATHASARPQKHIFRKSRIFAAEAEPAVCLTCNQMDRNCTYQTAIFSPNAQHFMLICLGMVLKLGSEKKLQNLLQFRAFPQFRTFQVPIGDYSKC
;
A
#
# COMPACT_ATOMS: atom_id res chain seq x y z
N PRO A 1 7.13 -11.83 -5.76
CA PRO A 1 7.28 -10.96 -6.96
C PRO A 1 6.03 -11.15 -7.84
N LEU A 2 5.53 -10.09 -8.47
CA LEU A 2 4.40 -10.14 -9.40
C LEU A 2 4.95 -10.15 -10.82
N ILE A 3 4.68 -11.20 -11.60
CA ILE A 3 5.09 -11.27 -13.00
C ILE A 3 4.00 -10.61 -13.85
N THR A 4 4.40 -9.70 -14.73
CA THR A 4 3.49 -9.04 -15.69
C THR A 4 2.86 -10.06 -16.64
N SER A 5 1.64 -9.78 -17.10
CA SER A 5 0.89 -10.71 -17.96
C SER A 5 1.57 -11.02 -19.30
N ASP A 6 2.41 -10.10 -19.81
CA ASP A 6 3.21 -10.31 -21.01
C ASP A 6 4.53 -11.05 -20.75
N LYS A 7 4.82 -11.38 -19.48
CA LYS A 7 6.02 -12.06 -19.01
C LYS A 7 7.33 -11.34 -19.37
N LYS A 8 7.29 -10.03 -19.61
CA LYS A 8 8.48 -9.24 -19.92
C LYS A 8 9.14 -8.66 -18.68
N HIS A 9 8.34 -8.38 -17.66
CA HIS A 9 8.80 -7.76 -16.42
C HIS A 9 8.30 -8.51 -15.20
N TYR A 10 9.03 -8.43 -14.10
CA TYR A 10 8.49 -8.73 -12.78
C TYR A 10 8.64 -7.54 -11.84
N LEU A 11 7.63 -7.35 -11.01
CA LEU A 11 7.54 -6.32 -10.00
C LEU A 11 7.92 -6.92 -8.64
N ILE A 12 8.88 -6.31 -7.96
CA ILE A 12 9.35 -6.76 -6.66
C ILE A 12 9.51 -5.58 -5.70
N ARG A 13 9.24 -5.84 -4.42
CA ARG A 13 9.40 -4.86 -3.35
C ARG A 13 10.84 -4.91 -2.82
N LEU A 14 11.62 -3.86 -3.07
CA LEU A 14 13.01 -3.73 -2.65
C LEU A 14 13.23 -2.45 -1.84
N PRO A 15 14.16 -2.43 -0.87
CA PRO A 15 14.56 -1.17 -0.23
C PRO A 15 15.12 -0.20 -1.29
N SER A 16 14.68 1.06 -1.27
CA SER A 16 15.32 2.09 -2.07
C SER A 16 16.71 2.43 -1.50
N ASN A 17 17.65 2.75 -2.39
CA ASN A 17 19.00 3.19 -2.02
C ASN A 17 19.09 4.70 -1.75
N ALA A 18 17.97 5.43 -1.81
CA ALA A 18 17.95 6.89 -1.77
C ALA A 18 18.38 7.50 -0.42
N ASP A 19 18.10 6.84 0.71
CA ASP A 19 18.52 7.30 2.03
C ASP A 19 19.22 6.17 2.82
N LYS A 20 20.41 6.46 3.36
CA LYS A 20 21.21 5.52 4.16
C LYS A 20 20.57 5.23 5.51
N THR A 21 19.73 6.14 6.02
CA THR A 21 19.17 6.09 7.37
C THR A 21 17.75 5.52 7.42
N ASN A 22 16.96 5.70 6.35
CA ASN A 22 15.58 5.24 6.29
C ASN A 22 15.27 4.54 4.96
N LYS A 23 15.57 3.23 4.89
CA LYS A 23 15.37 2.42 3.69
C LYS A 23 13.91 1.99 3.54
N LEU A 24 13.07 2.90 3.05
CA LEU A 24 11.69 2.60 2.68
C LEU A 24 11.65 1.63 1.49
N ARG A 25 10.72 0.70 1.53
CA ARG A 25 10.55 -0.29 0.49
C ARG A 25 9.73 0.29 -0.65
N GLN A 26 10.24 0.13 -1.86
CA GLN A 26 9.66 0.62 -3.10
C GLN A 26 9.41 -0.53 -4.07
N ILE A 27 8.53 -0.33 -5.04
CA ILE A 27 8.33 -1.28 -6.13
C ILE A 27 9.40 -1.04 -7.17
N SER A 28 10.08 -2.10 -7.55
CA SER A 28 11.00 -2.12 -8.67
C SER A 28 10.47 -3.05 -9.75
N GLY A 29 10.45 -2.56 -10.99
CA GLY A 29 10.21 -3.35 -12.18
C GLY A 29 11.54 -3.77 -12.78
N ILE A 30 11.72 -5.07 -12.98
CA ILE A 30 12.92 -5.65 -13.59
C ILE A 30 12.52 -6.30 -14.90
N SER A 31 13.20 -5.90 -15.98
CA SER A 31 13.08 -6.54 -17.29
C SER A 31 13.73 -7.92 -17.25
N ILE A 32 13.02 -8.94 -17.69
CA ILE A 32 13.52 -10.33 -17.71
C ILE A 32 14.58 -10.50 -18.80
N ALA A 33 14.45 -9.81 -19.93
CA ALA A 33 15.36 -9.96 -21.06
C ALA A 33 16.67 -9.19 -20.89
N SER A 34 16.61 -8.01 -20.27
CA SER A 34 17.76 -7.11 -20.16
C SER A 34 18.30 -6.96 -18.74
N GLU A 35 17.62 -7.53 -17.74
CA GLU A 35 17.94 -7.41 -16.31
C GLU A 35 17.98 -5.95 -15.80
N ILE A 36 17.50 -5.00 -16.60
CA ILE A 36 17.44 -3.59 -16.23
C ILE A 36 16.40 -3.41 -15.13
N GLN A 37 16.85 -2.84 -14.01
CA GLN A 37 16.04 -2.49 -12.86
C GLN A 37 15.62 -1.02 -12.90
N LYS A 38 14.32 -0.76 -12.71
CA LYS A 38 13.77 0.60 -12.54
C LYS A 38 12.90 0.66 -11.28
N PHE A 39 13.03 1.71 -10.49
CA PHE A 39 12.09 1.99 -9.40
C PHE A 39 10.83 2.67 -9.96
N ILE A 40 9.67 2.16 -9.55
CA ILE A 40 8.36 2.59 -10.05
C ILE A 40 7.69 3.56 -9.07
N THR A 41 7.80 3.32 -7.76
CA THR A 41 7.12 4.13 -6.74
C THR A 41 8.02 5.21 -6.15
N ASP A 42 7.39 6.26 -5.62
CA ASP A 42 8.07 7.44 -5.07
C ASP A 42 8.48 7.23 -3.61
N GLU A 43 9.51 7.93 -3.18
CA GLU A 43 10.26 7.62 -1.94
C GLU A 43 9.52 7.96 -0.64
N ASN A 44 8.41 8.70 -0.69
CA ASN A 44 7.75 9.19 0.51
C ASN A 44 6.92 8.12 1.25
N ASN A 45 6.48 7.07 0.55
CA ASN A 45 5.59 6.06 1.13
C ASN A 45 6.29 4.70 1.22
N ASP A 46 6.12 3.99 2.33
CA ASP A 46 6.66 2.62 2.47
C ASP A 46 5.68 1.64 1.83
N VAL A 47 6.06 1.05 0.71
CA VAL A 47 5.23 0.06 0.03
C VAL A 47 5.22 -1.22 0.87
N THR A 48 4.02 -1.65 1.25
CA THR A 48 3.82 -2.86 2.04
C THR A 48 3.48 -4.06 1.16
N GLN A 49 2.75 -3.88 0.05
CA GLN A 49 2.38 -4.98 -0.83
C GLN A 49 2.06 -4.51 -2.26
N VAL A 50 2.45 -5.31 -3.26
CA VAL A 50 1.95 -5.17 -4.64
C VAL A 50 0.69 -6.02 -4.75
N LEU A 51 -0.43 -5.42 -5.13
CA LEU A 51 -1.73 -6.10 -5.18
C LEU A 51 -2.05 -6.66 -6.54
N ALA A 52 -1.88 -5.85 -7.58
CA ALA A 52 -2.23 -6.24 -8.94
C ALA A 52 -1.49 -5.42 -9.99
N TYR A 53 -1.49 -5.93 -11.22
CA TYR A 53 -1.03 -5.21 -12.40
C TYR A 53 -2.08 -5.37 -13.51
N SER A 54 -2.46 -4.25 -14.12
CA SER A 54 -3.32 -4.20 -15.30
C SER A 54 -2.51 -3.83 -16.52
N ARG A 55 -2.54 -4.69 -17.54
CA ARG A 55 -1.84 -4.48 -18.81
C ARG A 55 -2.42 -3.34 -19.63
N LEU A 56 -3.72 -3.06 -19.50
CA LEU A 56 -4.42 -2.11 -20.36
C LEU A 56 -3.75 -0.73 -20.38
N ASN A 57 -3.28 -0.27 -19.22
CA ASN A 57 -2.65 1.05 -19.04
C ASN A 57 -1.30 0.95 -18.29
N ASP A 58 -0.64 -0.21 -18.31
CA ASP A 58 0.57 -0.50 -17.52
C ASP A 58 0.45 0.00 -16.08
N THR A 59 -0.63 -0.42 -15.43
CA THR A 59 -1.03 0.14 -14.14
C THR A 59 -0.74 -0.85 -13.02
N VAL A 60 0.00 -0.40 -12.01
CA VAL A 60 0.22 -1.15 -10.78
C VAL A 60 -0.66 -0.63 -9.66
N PHE A 61 -1.25 -1.55 -8.90
CA PHE A 61 -1.98 -1.28 -7.67
C PHE A 61 -1.20 -1.84 -6.49
N TYR A 62 -1.06 -1.03 -5.44
CA TYR A 62 -0.23 -1.39 -4.30
C TYR A 62 -0.71 -0.74 -3.00
N GLU A 63 -0.31 -1.32 -1.88
CA GLU A 63 -0.56 -0.80 -0.55
C GLU A 63 0.70 -0.12 -0.03
N ALA A 64 0.57 1.06 0.54
CA ALA A 64 1.68 1.75 1.19
C ALA A 64 1.23 2.47 2.47
N THR A 65 2.18 2.65 3.39
CA THR A 65 1.97 3.54 4.53
C THR A 65 2.23 4.98 4.13
N HIS A 66 1.37 5.89 4.56
CA HIS A 66 1.48 7.30 4.19
C HIS A 66 2.57 7.99 5.00
N ALA A 67 3.41 8.80 4.34
CA ALA A 67 4.53 9.53 4.95
C ALA A 67 4.16 10.29 6.23
N SER A 68 3.02 10.99 6.20
CA SER A 68 2.56 11.85 7.31
C SER A 68 1.78 11.10 8.39
N ALA A 69 1.37 9.85 8.15
CA ALA A 69 0.53 9.06 9.05
C ALA A 69 0.89 7.58 8.98
N ARG A 70 2.07 7.23 9.50
CA ARG A 70 2.62 5.86 9.48
C ARG A 70 1.71 4.72 9.98
N PRO A 71 0.75 4.89 10.93
CA PRO A 71 -0.15 3.79 11.28
C PRO A 71 -1.26 3.54 10.25
N GLN A 72 -1.34 4.35 9.19
CA GLN A 72 -2.36 4.21 8.14
C GLN A 72 -1.80 3.46 6.94
N LYS A 73 -2.63 2.62 6.33
CA LYS A 73 -2.30 1.86 5.13
C LYS A 73 -3.37 2.10 4.07
N HIS A 74 -2.93 2.59 2.92
CA HIS A 74 -3.80 3.00 1.83
C HIS A 74 -3.43 2.31 0.53
N ILE A 75 -4.40 2.27 -0.38
CA ILE A 75 -4.23 1.72 -1.72
C ILE A 75 -3.89 2.85 -2.68
N PHE A 76 -2.86 2.62 -3.47
CA PHE A 76 -2.36 3.52 -4.48
C PHE A 76 -2.42 2.86 -5.85
N ARG A 77 -2.48 3.71 -6.86
CA ARG A 77 -2.41 3.35 -8.27
C ARG A 77 -1.34 4.18 -8.95
N LYS A 78 -0.49 3.54 -9.76
CA LYS A 78 0.43 4.25 -10.67
C LYS A 78 0.30 3.65 -12.06
N SER A 79 0.02 4.49 -13.04
CA SER A 79 -0.18 4.11 -14.45
C SER A 79 1.09 4.37 -15.26
N ARG A 80 1.18 3.79 -16.46
CA ARG A 80 2.28 4.03 -17.42
C ARG A 80 3.66 3.76 -16.80
N ILE A 81 3.77 2.74 -15.95
CA ILE A 81 4.97 2.49 -15.13
C ILE A 81 6.24 2.18 -15.95
N PHE A 82 6.08 1.72 -17.20
CA PHE A 82 7.17 1.44 -18.13
C PHE A 82 7.36 2.52 -19.20
N ALA A 83 6.55 3.58 -19.21
CA ALA A 83 6.74 4.71 -20.10
C ALA A 83 7.98 5.54 -19.71
N ALA A 84 8.47 6.36 -20.65
CA ALA A 84 9.53 7.32 -20.40
C ALA A 84 9.14 8.32 -19.30
N GLU A 85 7.91 8.82 -19.36
CA GLU A 85 7.29 9.66 -18.33
C GLU A 85 6.19 8.88 -17.63
N ALA A 86 6.44 8.52 -16.37
CA ALA A 86 5.46 7.85 -15.53
C ALA A 86 4.50 8.87 -14.90
N GLU A 87 3.22 8.53 -14.81
CA GLU A 87 2.24 9.35 -14.10
C GLU A 87 2.50 9.33 -12.59
N PRO A 88 2.16 10.41 -11.85
CA PRO A 88 2.27 10.42 -10.40
C PRO A 88 1.38 9.36 -9.76
N ALA A 89 1.80 8.82 -8.62
CA ALA A 89 0.97 7.89 -7.87
C ALA A 89 -0.30 8.57 -7.34
N VAL A 90 -1.45 7.93 -7.54
CA VAL A 90 -2.75 8.40 -7.05
C VAL A 90 -3.18 7.53 -5.86
N CYS A 91 -3.46 8.16 -4.73
CA CYS A 91 -4.05 7.47 -3.59
C CYS A 91 -5.56 7.28 -3.81
N LEU A 92 -6.01 6.03 -3.90
CA LEU A 92 -7.42 5.70 -4.14
C LEU A 92 -8.27 5.83 -2.87
N THR A 93 -7.64 5.70 -1.70
CA THR A 93 -8.34 5.53 -0.43
C THR A 93 -8.08 6.66 0.57
N CYS A 94 -7.24 7.64 0.24
CA CYS A 94 -6.90 8.74 1.15
C CYS A 94 -8.09 9.68 1.40
N ASN A 95 -8.94 9.89 0.39
CA ASN A 95 -10.07 10.83 0.44
C ASN A 95 -11.43 10.12 0.58
N GLN A 96 -11.47 8.83 0.90
CA GLN A 96 -12.74 8.12 1.09
C GLN A 96 -13.43 8.62 2.37
N MET A 97 -14.53 9.36 2.17
CA MET A 97 -15.29 10.06 3.22
C MET A 97 -16.03 9.17 4.23
N ASP A 98 -15.97 7.85 4.10
CA ASP A 98 -16.49 6.91 5.11
C ASP A 98 -15.49 6.75 6.26
N ARG A 99 -15.56 7.72 7.18
CA ARG A 99 -14.61 8.18 8.23
C ARG A 99 -13.95 7.19 9.20
N ASN A 100 -14.00 5.88 8.98
CA ASN A 100 -13.63 4.91 10.03
C ASN A 100 -12.60 3.86 9.60
N CYS A 101 -12.05 3.95 8.40
CA CYS A 101 -11.10 2.95 7.93
C CYS A 101 -9.77 3.53 7.45
N THR A 102 -8.76 3.49 8.32
CA THR A 102 -7.41 3.98 8.05
C THR A 102 -6.42 2.88 7.67
N TYR A 103 -6.84 1.60 7.72
CA TYR A 103 -6.00 0.47 7.35
C TYR A 103 -6.77 -0.43 6.39
N GLN A 104 -6.36 -0.41 5.13
CA GLN A 104 -7.12 -1.02 4.04
C GLN A 104 -6.26 -1.97 3.22
N THR A 105 -6.88 -3.01 2.69
CA THR A 105 -6.31 -3.93 1.69
C THR A 105 -7.32 -4.14 0.57
N ALA A 106 -6.91 -4.68 -0.56
CA ALA A 106 -7.86 -5.06 -1.61
C ALA A 106 -7.48 -6.35 -2.32
N ILE A 107 -8.52 -7.06 -2.76
CA ILE A 107 -8.41 -8.24 -3.61
C ILE A 107 -8.91 -7.87 -5.00
N PHE A 108 -8.05 -7.98 -6.00
CA PHE A 108 -8.37 -7.66 -7.38
C PHE A 108 -8.90 -8.89 -8.13
N SER A 109 -9.83 -8.66 -9.04
CA SER A 109 -10.18 -9.62 -10.10
C SER A 109 -8.94 -9.99 -10.94
N PRO A 110 -8.92 -11.14 -11.65
CA PRO A 110 -7.74 -11.59 -12.39
C PRO A 110 -7.15 -10.56 -13.38
N ASN A 111 -7.99 -9.70 -13.96
CA ASN A 111 -7.58 -8.65 -14.91
C ASN A 111 -7.50 -7.24 -14.28
N ALA A 112 -7.62 -7.15 -12.94
CA ALA A 112 -7.63 -5.91 -12.19
C ALA A 112 -8.66 -4.86 -12.67
N GLN A 113 -9.79 -5.32 -13.21
CA GLN A 113 -10.90 -4.44 -13.64
C GLN A 113 -11.77 -4.00 -12.46
N HIS A 114 -12.00 -4.93 -11.52
CA HIS A 114 -12.74 -4.71 -10.29
C HIS A 114 -11.91 -5.18 -9.10
N PHE A 115 -12.18 -4.63 -7.92
CA PHE A 115 -11.57 -5.04 -6.67
C PHE A 115 -12.57 -5.00 -5.52
N MET A 116 -12.34 -5.87 -4.53
CA MET A 116 -13.00 -5.79 -3.24
C MET A 116 -12.11 -5.01 -2.28
N LEU A 117 -12.61 -3.88 -1.77
CA LEU A 117 -11.96 -3.11 -0.73
C LEU A 117 -12.26 -3.73 0.63
N ILE A 118 -11.21 -4.01 1.40
CA ILE A 118 -11.32 -4.62 2.73
C ILE A 118 -10.77 -3.64 3.76
N CYS A 119 -11.60 -3.32 4.75
CA CYS A 119 -11.21 -2.53 5.89
C CYS A 119 -10.71 -3.43 7.03
N LEU A 120 -9.50 -3.15 7.54
CA LEU A 120 -8.93 -3.82 8.71
C LEU A 120 -8.63 -2.84 9.87
N GLY A 121 -8.89 -1.54 9.66
CA GLY A 121 -8.65 -0.47 10.63
C GLY A 121 -9.83 -0.20 11.58
N MET A 122 -9.61 0.67 12.55
CA MET A 122 -10.53 0.81 13.69
C MET A 122 -11.61 1.87 13.47
N VAL A 123 -12.75 1.45 12.95
CA VAL A 123 -13.97 1.29 13.76
C VAL A 123 -14.62 0.02 13.24
N LEU A 124 -15.17 -0.72 14.19
CA LEU A 124 -16.12 -1.81 14.06
C LEU A 124 -17.32 -1.47 13.12
N LYS A 125 -17.11 -1.21 11.83
CA LYS A 125 -17.92 -1.84 10.79
C LYS A 125 -17.40 -3.27 10.71
N LEU A 126 -17.59 -3.98 11.82
CA LEU A 126 -17.75 -5.41 11.82
C LEU A 126 -18.55 -5.72 10.58
N GLY A 127 -18.07 -6.67 9.79
CA GLY A 127 -18.84 -7.18 8.65
C GLY A 127 -20.30 -7.32 9.06
N SER A 128 -21.20 -7.25 8.09
CA SER A 128 -22.67 -7.33 8.22
C SER A 128 -23.26 -8.36 9.23
N GLU A 129 -22.42 -9.18 9.85
CA GLU A 129 -22.63 -9.97 11.05
C GLU A 129 -23.14 -9.17 12.27
N LYS A 130 -24.46 -9.02 12.29
CA LYS A 130 -25.23 -8.45 13.40
C LYS A 130 -24.90 -9.08 14.77
N LYS A 131 -24.52 -10.36 14.79
CA LYS A 131 -24.18 -11.09 16.03
C LYS A 131 -22.97 -10.49 16.73
N LEU A 132 -21.91 -10.16 16.00
CA LEU A 132 -20.69 -9.61 16.59
C LEU A 132 -20.90 -8.15 16.98
N GLN A 133 -21.68 -7.38 16.21
CA GLN A 133 -22.10 -6.02 16.58
C GLN A 133 -22.85 -6.00 17.91
N ASN A 134 -23.81 -6.90 18.09
CA ASN A 134 -24.56 -7.03 19.34
C ASN A 134 -23.65 -7.38 20.53
N LEU A 135 -22.70 -8.31 20.35
CA LEU A 135 -21.77 -8.69 21.43
C LEU A 135 -20.83 -7.55 21.83
N LEU A 136 -20.49 -6.66 20.90
CA LEU A 136 -19.54 -5.58 21.13
C LEU A 136 -20.20 -4.35 21.73
N GLN A 137 -21.49 -4.14 21.51
CA GLN A 137 -22.26 -3.06 22.13
C GLN A 137 -22.34 -3.18 23.66
N PHE A 138 -22.28 -4.39 24.21
CA PHE A 138 -22.39 -4.64 25.65
C PHE A 138 -21.04 -4.75 26.37
N ARG A 139 -19.92 -4.39 25.73
CA ARG A 139 -18.58 -4.46 26.32
C ARG A 139 -17.90 -3.09 26.35
N ALA A 140 -17.25 -2.77 27.46
CA ALA A 140 -16.40 -1.59 27.57
C ALA A 140 -15.05 -1.87 26.89
N PHE A 141 -14.85 -1.30 25.70
CA PHE A 141 -13.57 -1.38 25.00
C PHE A 141 -12.61 -0.26 25.43
N PRO A 142 -11.31 -0.54 25.52
CA PRO A 142 -10.31 0.49 25.78
C PRO A 142 -10.28 1.50 24.62
N GLN A 143 -10.00 2.76 24.95
CA GLN A 143 -9.72 3.78 23.94
C GLN A 143 -8.27 3.64 23.47
N PHE A 144 -8.08 3.46 22.16
CA PHE A 144 -6.74 3.45 21.55
C PHE A 144 -6.33 4.87 21.16
N ARG A 145 -5.13 5.29 21.56
CA ARG A 145 -4.50 6.55 21.16
C ARG A 145 -3.07 6.27 20.71
N THR A 146 -2.69 6.82 19.57
CA THR A 146 -1.33 6.72 19.02
C THR A 146 -0.56 7.99 19.29
N PHE A 147 0.67 7.88 19.77
CA PHE A 147 1.57 9.00 20.02
C PHE A 147 2.92 8.72 19.34
N GLN A 148 3.56 9.76 18.83
CA GLN A 148 4.93 9.65 18.31
C GLN A 148 5.90 9.98 19.45
N VAL A 149 6.78 9.04 19.76
CA VAL A 149 7.84 9.23 20.76
C VAL A 149 9.17 9.32 20.01
N PRO A 150 9.83 10.49 19.96
CA PRO A 150 11.16 10.59 19.38
C PRO A 150 12.13 9.84 20.29
N ILE A 151 12.72 8.77 19.77
CA ILE A 151 13.81 8.05 20.42
C ILE A 151 15.11 8.61 19.81
N GLY A 152 16.00 9.14 20.64
CA GLY A 152 17.25 9.77 20.20
C GLY A 152 18.21 8.79 19.50
N ASP A 153 19.21 9.35 18.83
CA ASP A 153 20.21 8.59 18.05
C ASP A 153 21.07 7.68 18.97
N TYR A 154 21.02 6.37 18.72
CA TYR A 154 21.73 5.34 19.50
C TYR A 154 23.22 5.22 19.15
N SER A 155 23.81 6.21 18.48
CA SER A 155 25.25 6.25 18.19
C SER A 155 26.15 6.43 19.44
N LYS A 156 25.56 6.39 20.65
CA LYS A 156 26.25 6.57 21.94
C LYS A 156 25.81 5.60 23.06
N CYS A 157 25.34 4.39 22.73
CA CYS A 157 25.17 3.31 23.71
C CYS A 157 26.28 2.28 23.58
#